data_AF-K1RWB8-F1
#
_entry.id   AF-K1RWB8-F1
#
_cell.length_a   1.000
_cell.length_b   1.000
_cell.length_c   1.000
_cell.angle_alpha   90.00
_cell.angle_beta   90.00
_cell.angle_gamma   90.00
#
_symmetry.space_group_name_H-M   'P 1'
#
loop_
_entity.id
_entity.type
_entity.pdbx_description
1 polymer ?
#
loop_
_entity_poly.entity_id
_entity_poly.type
_entity_poly.pdbx_seq_one_letter_code
_entity_poly.pdbx_strand_id
1 'polypeptide(L)'
;SRALKTMAMELHVPVIALAQLSRAVEGREDKRPLMSDLRESGSIEQDADIVSFLYRDDYYNKEARNDDNTSISELIIAKHRNGPTATIELLFKKNTSTFLNLRKEDKEV
;
A
#
# COMPACT_ATOMS: atom_id res chain seq x y z
N SER A 1 3.41 18.11 5.54
CA SER A 1 3.64 16.87 6.32
C SER A 1 4.31 17.10 7.66
N ARG A 2 5.38 17.90 7.76
CA ARG A 2 6.09 18.13 9.03
C ARG A 2 5.19 18.48 10.23
N ALA A 3 4.18 19.34 10.04
CA ALA A 3 3.21 19.66 11.09
C ALA A 3 2.43 18.43 11.62
N LEU A 4 2.07 17.49 10.74
CA LEU A 4 1.41 16.23 11.13
C LEU A 4 2.35 15.34 11.95
N LYS A 5 3.62 15.27 11.56
CA LYS A 5 4.65 14.51 12.30
C LYS A 5 4.88 15.11 13.69
N THR A 6 5.00 16.43 13.78
CA THR A 6 5.12 17.14 15.07
C THR A 6 3.91 16.88 15.95
N MET A 7 2.69 17.05 15.42
CA MET A 7 1.46 16.81 16.17
C MET A 7 1.35 15.36 16.66
N ALA A 8 1.68 14.38 15.81
CA ALA A 8 1.68 12.96 16.18
C ALA A 8 2.63 12.66 17.35
N MET A 9 3.82 13.28 17.34
CA MET A 9 4.80 13.15 18.41
C MET A 9 4.36 13.85 19.70
N GLU A 10 3.82 15.06 19.61
CA GLU A 10 3.38 15.83 20.78
C GLU A 10 2.21 15.16 21.50
N LEU A 11 1.21 14.71 20.74
CA LEU A 11 0.01 14.07 21.27
C LEU A 11 0.19 12.57 21.55
N HIS A 12 1.32 11.97 21.13
CA HIS A 12 1.59 10.53 21.26
C HIS A 12 0.49 9.65 20.63
N VAL A 13 -0.01 10.06 19.46
CA VAL A 13 -1.05 9.32 18.73
C VAL A 13 -0.57 8.93 17.33
N PRO A 14 -0.94 7.74 16.83
CA PRO A 14 -0.66 7.36 15.45
C PRO A 14 -1.51 8.23 14.50
N VAL A 15 -0.87 8.84 13.53
CA VAL A 15 -1.54 9.62 12.48
C VAL A 15 -1.39 8.90 11.15
N ILE A 16 -2.52 8.56 10.53
CA ILE A 16 -2.56 7.97 9.19
C ILE A 16 -3.02 9.06 8.22
N ALA A 17 -2.21 9.32 7.21
CA ALA A 17 -2.55 10.21 6.10
C ALA A 17 -2.63 9.40 4.81
N LEU A 18 -3.66 9.65 4.01
CA LEU A 18 -3.79 9.09 2.67
C LEU A 18 -3.15 10.07 1.67
N ALA A 19 -2.37 9.53 0.74
CA ALA A 19 -1.76 10.30 -0.34
C ALA A 19 -2.16 9.66 -1.68
N GLN A 20 -2.50 10.51 -2.64
CA GLN A 20 -2.70 10.07 -4.01
C GLN A 20 -1.35 9.96 -4.73
N LEU A 21 -1.18 8.91 -5.52
CA LEU A 21 0.01 8.71 -6.34
C LEU A 21 -0.04 9.56 -7.62
N SER A 22 1.13 9.92 -8.14
CA SER A 22 1.23 10.50 -9.48
C SER A 22 0.64 9.55 -10.53
N ARG A 23 -0.02 10.12 -11.56
CA ARG A 23 -0.54 9.34 -12.70
C ARG A 23 0.56 8.68 -13.54
N ALA A 24 1.82 9.06 -13.32
CA ALA A 24 2.97 8.45 -14.00
C ALA A 24 3.05 6.93 -13.80
N VAL A 25 2.52 6.40 -12.69
CA VAL A 25 2.43 4.95 -12.45
C VAL A 25 1.68 4.21 -13.56
N GLU A 26 0.68 4.85 -14.16
CA GLU A 26 -0.16 4.29 -15.22
C GLU A 26 0.59 4.17 -16.56
N GLY A 27 1.77 4.77 -16.70
CA GLY A 27 2.60 4.65 -17.92
C GLY A 27 3.61 3.49 -17.88
N ARG A 28 3.88 2.89 -16.72
CA ARG A 28 4.92 1.86 -16.53
C ARG A 28 4.43 0.47 -16.93
N GLU A 29 5.32 -0.44 -17.32
CA GLU A 29 4.94 -1.85 -17.52
C GLU A 29 4.51 -2.48 -16.18
N ASP A 30 5.37 -2.36 -15.16
CA ASP A 30 4.99 -2.69 -13.80
C ASP A 30 4.28 -1.50 -13.14
N LYS A 31 2.99 -1.70 -12.88
CA LYS A 31 2.09 -0.73 -12.24
C LYS A 31 2.23 -0.70 -10.72
N ARG A 32 3.15 -1.47 -10.12
CA ARG A 32 3.39 -1.40 -8.68
C ARG A 32 3.88 -0.01 -8.26
N PRO A 33 3.24 0.61 -7.25
CA PRO A 33 3.65 1.90 -6.72
C PRO A 33 5.07 1.88 -6.17
N LEU A 34 5.78 2.98 -6.39
CA LEU A 34 7.13 3.23 -5.90
C LEU A 34 7.13 4.50 -5.05
N MET A 35 8.16 4.65 -4.20
CA MET A 35 8.34 5.86 -3.39
C MET A 35 8.39 7.13 -4.25
N SER A 36 8.98 7.07 -5.44
CA SER A 36 9.02 8.18 -6.40
C SER A 36 7.65 8.67 -6.86
N ASP A 37 6.61 7.84 -6.77
CA ASP A 37 5.24 8.23 -7.14
C ASP A 37 4.60 9.17 -6.10
N LEU A 38 5.17 9.27 -4.90
CA LEU A 38 4.81 10.25 -3.87
C LEU A 38 5.54 11.59 -4.04
N ARG A 39 6.35 11.77 -5.08
CA ARG A 39 7.15 12.99 -5.27
C ARG A 39 6.30 14.26 -5.36
N GLU A 40 5.08 14.15 -5.89
CA GLU A 40 4.11 15.26 -5.94
C GLU A 40 3.49 15.58 -4.56
N SER A 41 3.65 14.69 -3.58
CA SER A 41 3.17 14.85 -2.20
C SER A 41 4.15 15.66 -1.31
N GLY A 42 5.14 16.33 -1.91
CA GLY A 42 6.09 17.17 -1.20
C GLY A 42 7.01 16.38 -0.27
N SER A 43 7.14 16.81 0.99
CA SER A 43 8.05 16.17 1.96
C SER A 43 7.44 14.97 2.71
N ILE A 44 6.25 14.48 2.32
CA ILE A 44 5.58 13.33 2.96
C ILE A 44 6.50 12.09 2.96
N GLU A 45 7.13 11.79 1.82
CA GLU A 45 8.06 10.66 1.68
C GLU A 45 9.18 10.71 2.73
N GLN A 46 9.72 11.89 2.99
CA GLN A 46 10.82 12.06 3.93
C GLN A 46 10.32 12.01 5.39
N ASP A 47 9.22 12.71 5.68
CA ASP A 47 8.73 12.91 7.05
C ASP A 47 8.06 11.66 7.64
N ALA A 48 7.44 10.81 6.81
CA ALA A 48 6.71 9.63 7.28
C ALA A 48 7.63 8.58 7.94
N ASP A 49 7.13 7.92 8.99
CA ASP A 49 7.80 6.79 9.64
C ASP A 49 7.60 5.49 8.86
N ILE A 50 6.37 5.29 8.38
CA ILE A 50 5.95 4.15 7.58
C ILE A 50 5.31 4.69 6.32
N VAL A 51 5.68 4.12 5.17
CA VAL A 51 5.00 4.36 3.90
C VAL A 51 4.57 3.01 3.36
N SER A 52 3.27 2.89 3.13
CA SER A 52 2.65 1.69 2.58
C SER A 52 1.82 2.02 1.35
N PHE A 53 1.90 1.16 0.35
CA PHE A 53 1.10 1.24 -0.87
C PHE A 53 0.10 0.09 -0.93
N LEU A 54 -1.03 0.33 -1.57
CA LEU A 54 -1.99 -0.70 -1.95
C LEU A 54 -1.88 -0.94 -3.45
N TYR A 55 -1.76 -2.20 -3.83
CA TYR A 55 -1.72 -2.61 -5.23
C TYR A 55 -2.69 -3.77 -5.46
N ARG A 56 -3.36 -3.74 -6.62
CA ARG A 56 -4.32 -4.75 -7.05
C ARG A 56 -4.00 -5.16 -8.48
N ASP A 57 -3.44 -6.35 -8.65
CA ASP A 57 -3.04 -6.85 -9.97
C ASP A 57 -4.26 -7.01 -10.88
N ASP A 58 -5.38 -7.51 -10.34
CA ASP A 58 -6.62 -7.76 -11.08
C ASP A 58 -7.28 -6.49 -11.68
N TYR A 59 -6.88 -5.31 -11.22
CA TYR A 59 -7.33 -4.03 -11.77
C TYR A 59 -6.64 -3.73 -13.11
N TYR A 60 -5.37 -4.10 -13.24
CA TYR A 60 -4.54 -3.86 -14.43
C TYR A 60 -4.50 -5.06 -15.37
N ASN A 61 -4.53 -6.27 -14.80
CA ASN A 61 -4.53 -7.54 -15.51
C ASN A 61 -5.86 -8.27 -15.26
N LYS A 62 -6.78 -8.19 -16.23
CA LYS A 62 -8.09 -8.86 -16.12
C LYS A 62 -7.97 -10.39 -16.10
N GLU A 63 -6.88 -10.96 -16.62
CA GLU A 63 -6.65 -12.40 -16.64
C GLU A 63 -6.21 -12.94 -15.27
N ALA A 64 -5.65 -12.08 -14.41
CA ALA A 64 -5.31 -12.43 -13.02
C ALA A 64 -6.54 -12.53 -12.10
N ARG A 65 -7.75 -12.30 -12.64
CA ARG A 65 -9.00 -12.34 -11.87
C ARG A 65 -9.47 -13.78 -11.69
N ASN A 66 -9.27 -14.32 -10.49
CA ASN A 66 -9.74 -15.66 -10.13
C ASN A 66 -11.25 -15.71 -9.78
N ASP A 67 -11.81 -14.59 -9.31
CA ASP A 67 -13.21 -14.48 -8.88
C ASP A 67 -13.72 -13.06 -9.20
N ASP A 68 -15.01 -12.96 -9.52
CA ASP A 68 -15.65 -11.70 -9.76
C ASP A 68 -15.74 -10.81 -8.52
N ASN A 69 -15.91 -11.40 -7.34
CA ASN A 69 -16.15 -10.66 -6.10
C ASN A 69 -14.93 -10.52 -5.20
N THR A 70 -13.84 -11.22 -5.49
CA THR A 70 -12.60 -11.14 -4.72
C THR A 70 -11.41 -10.76 -5.59
N SER A 71 -10.35 -10.27 -4.93
CA SER A 71 -9.10 -9.82 -5.55
C SER A 71 -7.96 -10.04 -4.56
N ILE A 72 -6.86 -10.62 -5.02
CA ILE A 72 -5.61 -10.61 -4.24
C ILE A 72 -5.02 -9.22 -4.35
N SER A 73 -4.81 -8.58 -3.20
CA SER A 73 -4.24 -7.25 -3.08
C SER A 73 -2.94 -7.30 -2.32
N GLU A 74 -1.97 -6.50 -2.72
CA GLU A 74 -0.68 -6.35 -2.05
C GLU A 74 -0.71 -5.09 -1.19
N LEU A 75 -0.41 -5.24 0.10
CA LEU A 75 -0.02 -4.15 1.00
C LEU A 75 1.50 -4.10 1.04
N ILE A 76 2.08 -3.14 0.33
CA ILE A 76 3.53 -3.00 0.14
C ILE A 76 4.05 -1.99 1.17
N ILE A 77 4.76 -2.44 2.19
CA ILE A 77 5.46 -1.58 3.14
C ILE A 77 6.79 -1.15 2.50
N ALA A 78 6.78 -0.02 1.79
CA ALA A 78 7.93 0.49 1.05
C ALA A 78 8.96 1.22 1.93
N LYS A 79 8.52 1.76 3.08
CA LYS A 79 9.40 2.39 4.06
C LYS A 79 8.94 2.02 5.46
N HIS A 80 9.89 1.70 6.33
CA HIS A 80 9.66 1.51 7.75
C HIS A 80 10.93 1.95 8.50
N ARG A 81 10.86 3.08 9.24
CA ARG A 81 12.04 3.62 9.94
C ARG A 81 12.60 2.69 11.02
N ASN A 82 11.73 1.93 11.68
CA ASN A 82 12.07 1.13 12.87
C ASN A 82 11.81 -0.38 12.68
N GLY A 83 11.81 -0.87 11.44
CA GLY A 83 11.56 -2.28 11.18
C GLY A 83 11.68 -2.64 9.70
N PRO A 84 11.34 -3.89 9.34
CA PRO A 84 11.50 -4.37 7.98
C PRO A 84 10.43 -3.78 7.04
N THR A 85 10.81 -3.70 5.77
CA THR A 85 9.89 -3.60 4.64
C THR A 85 9.38 -5.00 4.30
N ALA A 86 8.17 -5.09 3.77
CA ALA A 86 7.55 -6.34 3.36
C ALA A 86 6.39 -6.09 2.41
N THR A 87 6.06 -7.07 1.58
CA THR A 87 4.80 -7.10 0.82
C THR A 87 3.90 -8.16 1.46
N ILE A 88 2.72 -7.74 1.87
CA ILE A 88 1.73 -8.59 2.54
C ILE A 88 0.57 -8.78 1.57
N GLU A 89 0.20 -10.02 1.31
CA GLU A 89 -0.98 -10.33 0.50
C GLU A 89 -2.24 -10.34 1.36
N LEU A 90 -3.29 -9.69 0.86
CA LEU A 90 -4.60 -9.57 1.48
C LEU A 90 -5.67 -9.99 0.46
N LEU A 91 -6.78 -10.53 0.95
CA LEU A 91 -7.94 -10.80 0.11
C LEU A 91 -8.91 -9.61 0.18
N PHE A 92 -9.09 -8.90 -0.92
CA PHE A 92 -10.04 -7.80 -1.04
C PHE A 92 -11.39 -8.31 -1.56
N LYS A 93 -12.44 -8.13 -0.76
CA LYS A 93 -13.84 -8.37 -1.14
C LYS A 93 -14.43 -7.12 -1.76
N LYS A 94 -14.70 -7.15 -3.07
CA LYS A 94 -15.17 -5.99 -3.85
C LYS A 94 -16.59 -5.56 -3.48
N ASN A 95 -17.45 -6.51 -3.14
CA ASN A 95 -18.85 -6.27 -2.79
C ASN A 95 -19.03 -5.58 -1.42
N THR A 96 -18.07 -5.71 -0.51
CA THR A 96 -18.13 -5.09 0.84
C THR A 96 -16.99 -4.12 1.10
N SER A 97 -16.11 -3.87 0.13
CA SER A 97 -14.90 -3.05 0.26
C SER A 97 -14.08 -3.40 1.51
N THR A 98 -13.89 -4.70 1.77
CA THR A 98 -13.24 -5.21 2.98
C THR A 98 -11.98 -5.99 2.64
N PHE A 99 -10.93 -5.83 3.43
CA PHE A 99 -9.73 -6.67 3.38
C PHE A 99 -9.83 -7.80 4.42
N LEU A 100 -9.47 -9.02 4.00
CA LEU A 100 -9.36 -10.19 4.85
C LEU A 100 -7.93 -10.71 4.83
N ASN A 101 -7.53 -11.34 5.93
CA ASN A 101 -6.24 -12.01 6.01
C ASN A 101 -6.21 -13.18 5.04
N LEU A 102 -5.20 -13.20 4.17
CA LEU A 102 -4.92 -14.35 3.32
C LEU A 102 -3.92 -15.24 4.04
N ARG A 103 -4.35 -16.41 4.53
CA ARG A 103 -3.44 -17.41 5.06
C ARG A 103 -2.97 -18.26 3.88
N LYS A 104 -1.69 -18.14 3.52
CA LYS A 104 -1.06 -19.16 2.68
C LYS A 104 -0.92 -20.40 3.56
N GLU A 105 -1.56 -21.49 3.18
CA GLU A 105 -1.19 -22.78 3.75
C GLU A 105 0.26 -23.01 3.34
N ASP A 106 1.16 -23.15 4.33
CA ASP A 106 2.51 -23.58 4.08
C ASP A 106 2.39 -24.94 3.37
N LYS A 107 2.69 -24.96 2.06
CA LYS A 107 2.86 -26.24 1.36
C LYS A 107 4.06 -26.89 2.02
N GLU A 108 3.81 -27.86 2.89
CA GLU A 108 4.84 -28.75 3.42
C GLU A 108 5.67 -29.28 2.24
N VAL A 109 6.99 -29.06 2.33
CA VAL A 109 8.00 -29.49 1.36
C VAL A 109 8.20 -30.99 1.45
#